data_AF-A0AAE2YEY8-F1
#
_entry.id   AF-A0AAE2YEY8-F1
#
_cell.length_a   1.000
_cell.length_b   1.000
_cell.length_c   1.000
_cell.angle_alpha   90.00
_cell.angle_beta   90.00
_cell.angle_gamma   90.00
#
_symmetry.space_group_name_H-M   'P 1'
#
loop_
_entity.id
_entity.type
_entity.pdbx_description
1 polymer ?
#
loop_
_entity_poly.entity_id
_entity_poly.type
_entity_poly.pdbx_seq_one_letter_code
_entity_poly.pdbx_strand_id
1 'polypeptide(L)'
;EKLIADVFREQGQNQGNLLKERLGLGSTLKDAVDAWKIASNLTKLKAKFEKTGENSYDAYHLNCPMHEAFKKYKILCNIACFPMVEAMAKTVCPQAKMSVVRKPTLEETCIKRLTL
;
A
#
# COMPACT_ATOMS: atom_id res chain seq x y z
N GLU A 1 -2.63 -12.48 -15.18
CA GLU A 1 -2.04 -11.38 -14.39
C GLU A 1 -2.93 -10.14 -14.35
N LYS A 2 -3.39 -9.59 -15.49
CA LYS A 2 -4.28 -8.42 -15.54
C LYS A 2 -5.53 -8.55 -14.65
N LEU A 3 -6.26 -9.67 -14.74
CA LEU A 3 -7.45 -9.92 -13.92
C LEU A 3 -7.16 -9.88 -12.41
N ILE A 4 -6.00 -10.40 -11.97
CA ILE A 4 -5.60 -10.38 -10.56
C ILE A 4 -5.35 -8.94 -10.12
N ALA A 5 -4.62 -8.17 -10.93
CA ALA A 5 -4.37 -6.76 -10.64
C ALA A 5 -5.66 -5.93 -10.59
N ASP A 6 -6.63 -6.24 -11.43
CA ASP A 6 -7.93 -5.56 -11.44
C ASP A 6 -8.74 -5.86 -10.15
N VAL A 7 -8.79 -7.13 -9.72
CA VAL A 7 -9.43 -7.52 -8.44
C VAL A 7 -8.78 -6.82 -7.25
N PHE A 8 -7.45 -6.82 -7.18
CA PHE A 8 -6.75 -6.15 -6.08
C PHE A 8 -6.89 -4.63 -6.12
N ARG A 9 -6.98 -4.03 -7.31
CA ARG A 9 -7.27 -2.61 -7.47
C ARG A 9 -8.66 -2.26 -6.94
N GLU A 10 -9.68 -3.02 -7.32
CA GLU A 10 -11.05 -2.84 -6.84
C GLU A 10 -11.13 -3.02 -5.31
N GLN A 11 -10.46 -4.05 -4.77
CA GLN A 11 -10.34 -4.23 -3.34
C GLN A 11 -9.70 -3.01 -2.65
N GLY A 12 -8.65 -2.44 -3.22
CA GLY A 12 -8.01 -1.22 -2.72
C GLY A 12 -8.95 -0.02 -2.72
N GLN A 13 -9.74 0.16 -3.78
CA GLN A 13 -10.76 1.23 -3.87
C GLN A 13 -11.82 1.06 -2.79
N ASN A 14 -12.36 -0.15 -2.63
CA ASN A 14 -13.36 -0.46 -1.62
C ASN A 14 -12.84 -0.23 -0.21
N GLN A 15 -11.58 -0.60 0.07
CA GLN A 15 -10.92 -0.30 1.34
C GLN A 15 -10.78 1.21 1.56
N GLY A 16 -10.34 1.96 0.54
CA GLY A 16 -10.22 3.42 0.61
C GLY A 16 -11.55 4.09 0.94
N ASN A 17 -12.63 3.75 0.22
CA ASN A 17 -13.97 4.27 0.46
C ASN A 17 -14.45 3.96 1.88
N LEU A 18 -14.33 2.69 2.29
CA LEU A 18 -14.76 2.26 3.62
C LEU A 18 -14.03 3.01 4.74
N LEU A 19 -12.71 3.21 4.60
CA LEU A 19 -11.90 3.91 5.59
C LEU A 19 -12.23 5.41 5.63
N LYS A 20 -12.49 6.06 4.50
CA LYS A 20 -12.99 7.45 4.47
C LYS A 20 -14.34 7.57 5.19
N GLU A 21 -15.31 6.73 4.81
CA GLU A 21 -16.67 6.80 5.33
C GLU A 21 -16.75 6.47 6.82
N ARG A 22 -16.09 5.40 7.26
CA ARG A 22 -16.24 4.89 8.63
C ARG A 22 -15.31 5.53 9.65
N LEU A 23 -14.14 5.99 9.21
CA LEU A 23 -13.12 6.57 10.10
C LEU A 23 -12.91 8.07 9.89
N GLY A 24 -13.69 8.70 8.99
CA GLY A 24 -13.63 10.13 8.75
C GLY A 24 -12.31 10.62 8.17
N LEU A 25 -11.61 9.78 7.40
CA LEU A 25 -10.35 10.19 6.76
C LEU A 25 -10.60 11.31 5.76
N GLY A 26 -9.72 12.32 5.80
CA GLY A 26 -9.76 13.45 4.90
C GLY A 26 -9.29 13.11 3.48
N SER A 27 -8.60 14.05 2.84
CA SER A 27 -8.06 13.88 1.49
C SER A 27 -6.60 14.32 1.36
N THR A 28 -5.84 14.28 2.46
CA THR A 28 -4.42 14.63 2.50
C THR A 28 -3.53 13.41 2.28
N LEU A 29 -2.23 13.65 2.00
CA LEU A 29 -1.22 12.59 1.97
C LEU A 29 -1.17 11.82 3.29
N LYS A 30 -1.29 12.53 4.42
CA LYS A 30 -1.29 11.93 5.75
C LYS A 30 -2.48 10.98 5.91
N ASP A 31 -3.67 11.37 5.45
CA ASP A 31 -4.86 10.50 5.48
C ASP A 31 -4.64 9.22 4.68
N ALA A 32 -4.03 9.31 3.49
CA ALA A 32 -3.71 8.14 2.67
C ALA A 32 -2.67 7.22 3.35
N VAL A 33 -1.67 7.80 4.04
CA VAL A 33 -0.73 7.04 4.87
C VAL A 33 -1.44 6.36 6.04
N ASP A 34 -2.35 7.05 6.71
CA ASP A 34 -3.08 6.50 7.85
C ASP A 34 -4.06 5.40 7.42
N ALA A 35 -4.73 5.55 6.28
CA ALA A 35 -5.50 4.47 5.66
C ALA A 35 -4.65 3.21 5.45
N TRP A 36 -3.44 3.39 4.94
CA TRP A 36 -2.52 2.27 4.74
C TRP A 36 -2.05 1.65 6.06
N LYS A 37 -1.72 2.43 7.08
CA LYS A 37 -1.40 1.90 8.42
C LYS A 37 -2.53 1.04 8.97
N ILE A 38 -3.77 1.52 8.86
CA ILE A 38 -4.96 0.81 9.35
C ILE A 38 -5.14 -0.50 8.58
N ALA A 39 -5.13 -0.46 7.24
CA ALA A 39 -5.23 -1.66 6.40
C ALA A 39 -4.09 -2.66 6.67
N SER A 40 -2.87 -2.17 6.93
CA SER A 40 -1.72 -3.00 7.26
C SER A 40 -1.92 -3.76 8.57
N ASN A 41 -2.40 -3.07 9.62
CA ASN A 41 -2.70 -3.68 10.91
C ASN A 41 -3.78 -4.76 10.79
N LEU A 42 -4.85 -4.52 10.02
CA LEU A 42 -5.92 -5.48 9.78
C LEU A 42 -5.44 -6.74 9.04
N THR A 43 -4.44 -6.59 8.17
CA THR A 43 -3.89 -7.68 7.35
C THR A 43 -2.64 -8.32 7.95
N LYS A 44 -2.29 -7.99 9.20
CA LYS A 44 -1.07 -8.45 9.89
C LYS A 44 0.24 -8.07 9.17
N LEU A 45 0.17 -7.08 8.27
CA LEU A 45 1.34 -6.44 7.66
C LEU A 45 1.94 -5.48 8.68
N LYS A 46 3.15 -5.77 9.17
CA LYS A 46 3.89 -4.81 10.00
C LYS A 46 4.70 -3.91 9.09
N ALA A 47 4.42 -2.62 9.10
CA ALA A 47 5.16 -1.63 8.34
C ALA A 47 5.54 -0.43 9.21
N LYS A 48 6.76 0.08 9.03
CA LYS A 48 7.21 1.37 9.56
C LYS A 48 6.98 2.43 8.50
N PHE A 49 6.33 3.52 8.87
CA PHE A 49 6.10 4.66 7.99
C PHE A 49 6.97 5.81 8.44
N GLU A 50 7.89 6.25 7.58
CA GLU A 50 8.78 7.37 7.88
C GLU A 50 8.48 8.52 6.93
N LYS A 51 8.41 9.73 7.46
CA LYS A 51 8.32 10.94 6.62
C LYS A 51 9.71 11.20 6.04
N THR A 52 9.84 11.15 4.71
CA THR A 52 11.13 11.29 3.99
C THR A 52 11.28 12.64 3.29
N GLY A 53 10.24 13.48 3.36
CA GLY A 53 10.22 14.85 2.86
C GLY A 53 8.90 15.53 3.24
N GLU A 54 8.69 16.78 2.85
CA GLU A 54 7.47 17.52 3.17
C GLU A 54 6.19 16.79 2.71
N ASN A 55 6.26 16.24 1.49
CA ASN A 55 5.18 15.53 0.80
C ASN A 55 5.56 14.10 0.44
N SER A 56 6.30 13.40 1.31
CA SER A 56 6.76 12.03 1.05
C SER A 56 6.79 11.17 2.31
N TYR A 57 6.31 9.93 2.17
CA TYR A 57 6.40 8.89 3.19
C TYR A 57 6.89 7.58 2.60
N ASP A 58 7.83 6.95 3.29
CA ASP A 58 8.32 5.61 2.96
C ASP A 58 7.70 4.58 3.89
N ALA A 59 7.12 3.53 3.31
CA ALA A 59 6.59 2.37 4.00
C ALA A 59 7.61 1.22 3.91
N TYR A 60 8.32 1.01 5.01
CA TYR A 60 9.23 -0.11 5.21
C TYR A 60 8.45 -1.30 5.76
N HIS A 61 8.23 -2.32 4.93
CA HIS A 61 7.51 -3.51 5.38
C HIS A 61 8.43 -4.37 6.26
N LEU A 62 8.21 -4.41 7.57
CA LEU A 62 9.02 -5.20 8.50
C LEU A 62 8.62 -6.69 8.49
N ASN A 63 7.34 -6.97 8.25
CA ASN A 63 6.82 -8.30 8.02
C ASN A 63 5.66 -8.21 7.03
N CYS A 64 5.73 -8.96 5.93
CA CYS A 64 4.76 -8.92 4.85
C CYS A 64 4.26 -10.33 4.48
N PRO A 65 2.97 -10.65 4.68
CA PRO A 65 2.41 -11.93 4.26
C PRO A 65 2.57 -12.20 2.75
N MET A 66 2.55 -11.14 1.94
CA MET A 66 2.78 -11.24 0.50
C MET A 66 4.24 -11.54 0.13
N HIS A 67 5.19 -11.26 1.03
CA HIS A 67 6.60 -11.63 0.83
C HIS A 67 6.81 -13.14 0.95
N GLU A 68 6.12 -13.80 1.88
CA GLU A 68 6.15 -15.26 1.99
C GLU A 68 5.61 -15.94 0.73
N ALA A 69 4.54 -15.38 0.18
CA ALA A 69 4.02 -15.85 -1.10
C ALA A 69 4.96 -15.50 -2.27
N PHE A 70 5.61 -14.33 -2.24
CA PHE A 70 6.63 -13.94 -3.22
C PHE A 70 7.83 -14.89 -3.20
N LYS A 71 8.29 -15.38 -2.04
CA LYS A 71 9.42 -16.32 -1.98
C LYS A 71 9.18 -17.57 -2.85
N LYS A 72 7.92 -17.99 -2.97
CA LYS A 72 7.48 -19.12 -3.79
C LYS A 72 7.19 -18.74 -5.25
N TYR A 73 6.44 -17.66 -5.48
CA TYR A 73 5.86 -17.35 -6.80
C TYR A 73 6.47 -16.13 -7.52
N LYS A 74 7.33 -15.35 -6.86
CA LYS A 74 8.11 -14.21 -7.39
C LYS A 74 7.33 -13.01 -7.97
N ILE A 75 6.01 -13.07 -8.15
CA ILE A 75 5.27 -12.06 -8.94
C ILE A 75 4.26 -11.21 -8.13
N LEU A 76 3.91 -11.64 -6.92
CA LEU A 76 2.71 -11.15 -6.24
C LEU A 76 2.76 -9.69 -5.79
N CYS A 77 3.93 -9.10 -5.58
CA CYS A 77 4.03 -7.73 -5.09
C CYS A 77 3.61 -6.69 -6.15
N ASN A 78 3.93 -6.92 -7.42
CA ASN A 78 3.57 -6.00 -8.50
C ASN A 78 2.15 -6.21 -9.01
N ILE A 79 1.64 -7.44 -8.90
CA ILE A 79 0.34 -7.83 -9.46
C ILE A 79 -0.78 -7.65 -8.43
N ALA A 80 -0.51 -7.83 -7.12
CA ALA A 80 -1.54 -7.77 -6.09
C ALA A 80 -1.32 -6.60 -5.13
N CYS A 81 -0.18 -6.58 -4.43
CA CYS A 81 0.04 -5.59 -3.37
C CYS A 81 0.06 -4.16 -3.92
N PHE A 82 0.84 -3.90 -4.98
CA PHE A 82 0.99 -2.55 -5.53
C PHE A 82 -0.34 -1.96 -6.05
N PRO A 83 -1.12 -2.64 -6.91
CA PRO A 83 -2.39 -2.11 -7.39
C PRO A 83 -3.38 -1.81 -6.26
N MET A 84 -3.43 -2.66 -5.24
CA MET A 84 -4.31 -2.47 -4.09
C MET A 84 -3.94 -1.22 -3.28
N VAL A 85 -2.67 -1.09 -2.88
CA VAL A 85 -2.26 0.04 -2.04
C VAL A 85 -2.27 1.37 -2.80
N GLU A 86 -1.96 1.35 -4.10
CA GLU A 86 -2.06 2.53 -4.95
C GLU A 86 -3.51 3.00 -5.06
N ALA A 87 -4.44 2.08 -5.35
CA ALA A 87 -5.84 2.43 -5.53
C ALA A 87 -6.48 2.92 -4.23
N MET A 88 -6.15 2.30 -3.09
CA MET A 88 -6.57 2.77 -1.77
C MET A 88 -6.06 4.18 -1.50
N ALA A 89 -4.76 4.43 -1.72
CA ALA A 89 -4.17 5.74 -1.47
C ALA A 89 -4.81 6.82 -2.35
N LYS A 90 -5.04 6.56 -3.64
CA LYS A 90 -5.71 7.48 -4.57
C LYS A 90 -7.18 7.71 -4.23
N THR A 91 -7.86 6.70 -3.70
CA THR A 91 -9.25 6.85 -3.26
C THR A 91 -9.33 7.80 -2.06
N VAL A 92 -8.37 7.71 -1.14
CA VAL A 92 -8.28 8.61 0.01
C VAL A 92 -7.83 10.00 -0.41
N CYS A 93 -6.70 10.10 -1.10
CA CYS A 93 -6.09 11.33 -1.60
C CYS A 93 -5.85 11.21 -3.11
N PRO A 94 -6.72 11.79 -3.96
CA PRO A 94 -6.64 11.63 -5.43
C PRO A 94 -5.32 12.06 -6.07
N GLN A 95 -4.61 12.99 -5.44
CA GLN A 95 -3.32 13.49 -5.92
C GLN A 95 -2.14 12.58 -5.55
N ALA A 96 -2.35 11.60 -4.66
CA ALA A 96 -1.28 10.76 -4.16
C ALA A 96 -0.71 9.84 -5.24
N LYS A 97 0.62 9.70 -5.26
CA LYS A 97 1.36 8.81 -6.16
C LYS A 97 2.09 7.75 -5.35
N MET A 98 2.01 6.52 -5.82
CA MET A 98 2.71 5.38 -5.23
C MET A 98 3.89 4.99 -6.11
N SER A 99 5.05 4.73 -5.52
CA SER A 99 6.21 4.19 -6.21
C SER A 99 6.88 3.09 -5.40
N VAL A 100 7.61 2.21 -6.09
CA VAL A 100 8.41 1.17 -5.44
C VAL A 100 9.84 1.70 -5.32
N VAL A 101 10.28 2.00 -4.09
CA VAL A 101 11.65 2.43 -3.80
C VAL A 101 12.59 1.23 -3.87
N ARG A 102 12.15 0.08 -3.33
CA ARG A 102 12.89 -1.18 -3.36
C ARG A 102 11.94 -2.34 -3.64
N LYS A 103 12.23 -3.14 -4.66
CA LYS A 103 11.53 -4.39 -4.94
C LYS A 103 11.86 -5.44 -3.87
N PRO A 104 10.96 -6.40 -3.59
CA PRO A 104 11.30 -7.48 -2.67
C PRO A 104 12.39 -8.38 -3.28
N THR A 105 13.27 -8.91 -2.43
CA THR A 105 14.20 -10.00 -2.76
C THR A 105 13.78 -11.27 -2.00
N LEU A 106 14.55 -12.35 -2.09
CA LEU A 106 14.27 -13.54 -1.29
C LEU A 106 14.45 -13.30 0.21
N GLU A 107 15.34 -12.39 0.54
CA GLU A 107 15.80 -12.06 1.89
C GLU A 107 15.02 -10.88 2.45
N GLU A 108 14.67 -9.92 1.60
CA GLU A 108 14.13 -8.63 2.03
C GLU A 108 12.76 -8.32 1.43
N THR A 109 11.94 -7.64 2.22
CA THR A 109 10.67 -7.08 1.79
C THR A 109 10.86 -5.80 0.96
N CYS A 110 9.80 -5.40 0.26
CA CYS A 110 9.79 -4.16 -0.51
C CYS A 110 9.70 -2.90 0.36
N ILE A 111 10.22 -1.79 -0.16
CA ILE A 111 9.96 -0.44 0.32
C ILE A 111 9.14 0.27 -0.74
N LYS A 112 8.09 0.96 -0.31
CA LYS A 112 7.23 1.74 -1.19
C LYS A 112 7.14 3.16 -0.66
N ARG A 113 6.94 4.12 -1.56
CA ARG A 113 6.83 5.54 -1.23
C ARG A 113 5.51 6.08 -1.71
N LEU A 114 4.87 6.84 -0.84
CA LEU A 114 3.70 7.64 -1.15
C LEU A 114 4.10 9.12 -1.18
N THR A 115 3.78 9.81 -2.27
CA THR A 115 4.02 11.26 -2.43
C THR A 115 2.77 11.99 -2.86
N LEU A 116 2.80 13.32 -2.80
CA LEU A 116 1.93 14.20 -3.62
C LEU A 116 2.70 14.63 -4.88
#